data_AF-A0A1E7XXR2-F1
#
_entry.id   AF-A0A1E7XXR2-F1
#
_cell.length_a   1.000
_cell.length_b   1.000
_cell.length_c   1.000
_cell.angle_alpha   90.00
_cell.angle_beta   90.00
_cell.angle_gamma   90.00
#
_symmetry.space_group_name_H-M   'P 1'
#
loop_
_entity.id
_entity.type
_entity.pdbx_description
1 polymer ?
#
loop_
_entity_poly.entity_id
_entity_poly.type
_entity_poly.pdbx_seq_one_letter_code
_entity_poly.pdbx_strand_id
1 'polypeptide(L)'
;MSDYEGLDYEARVDAAMDDVLGREGWCGVCGGWSPANPPMCDLCGVRLCDRCAVEYPDGAFECPECARADMDRYDRIMALAARPGVPDALVDEAGELYETSDGEVAGDDWRPLLERLEAVA
;
A
#
# COMPACT_ATOMS: atom_id res chain seq x y z
N MET A 1 18.35 -14.48 -34.83
CA MET A 1 19.69 -14.42 -34.22
C MET A 1 19.45 -14.35 -32.74
N SER A 2 19.99 -15.28 -31.98
CA SER A 2 19.71 -15.34 -30.54
C SER A 2 20.53 -14.24 -29.86
N ASP A 3 19.92 -13.45 -28.98
CA ASP A 3 20.56 -12.35 -28.25
C ASP A 3 21.76 -12.80 -27.36
N TYR A 4 22.07 -14.11 -27.35
CA TYR A 4 23.09 -14.77 -26.55
C TYR A 4 24.26 -15.34 -27.38
N GLU A 5 24.28 -15.16 -28.71
CA GLU A 5 25.37 -15.64 -29.57
C GLU A 5 26.66 -14.83 -29.33
N GLY A 6 27.70 -15.49 -28.79
CA GLY A 6 29.03 -14.91 -28.56
C GLY A 6 29.43 -14.74 -27.10
N LEU A 7 28.52 -14.99 -26.16
CA LEU A 7 28.78 -15.00 -24.72
C LEU A 7 29.33 -16.37 -24.28
N ASP A 8 30.23 -16.37 -23.30
CA ASP A 8 30.63 -17.61 -22.63
C ASP A 8 29.48 -18.19 -21.79
N TYR A 9 29.64 -19.42 -21.31
CA TYR A 9 28.55 -20.13 -20.60
C TYR A 9 28.06 -19.36 -19.37
N GLU A 10 28.98 -18.81 -18.58
CA GLU A 10 28.65 -18.06 -17.35
C GLU A 10 27.92 -16.76 -17.69
N ALA A 11 28.40 -16.01 -18.69
CA ALA A 11 27.76 -14.77 -19.13
C ALA A 11 26.36 -15.00 -19.73
N ARG A 12 26.11 -16.14 -20.37
CA ARG A 12 24.74 -16.50 -20.82
C ARG A 12 23.84 -16.87 -19.65
N VAL A 13 24.38 -17.54 -18.62
CA VAL A 13 23.63 -17.85 -17.41
C VAL A 13 23.30 -16.56 -16.67
N ASP A 14 24.24 -15.64 -16.50
CA ASP A 14 24.00 -14.35 -15.85
C ASP A 14 23.00 -13.50 -16.64
N ALA A 15 23.13 -13.40 -17.96
CA ALA A 15 22.18 -12.65 -18.78
C ALA A 15 20.79 -13.29 -18.78
N ALA A 16 20.69 -14.63 -18.86
CA ALA A 16 19.41 -15.33 -18.76
C ALA A 16 18.83 -15.25 -17.34
N MET A 17 19.67 -15.23 -16.31
CA MET A 17 19.25 -15.00 -14.93
C MET A 17 18.83 -13.55 -14.73
N ASP A 18 19.42 -12.55 -15.37
CA ASP A 18 18.93 -11.17 -15.35
C ASP A 18 17.64 -11.00 -16.17
N ASP A 19 17.41 -11.82 -17.20
CA ASP A 19 16.16 -11.82 -17.99
C ASP A 19 15.03 -12.55 -17.23
N VAL A 20 15.36 -13.63 -16.50
CA VAL A 20 14.43 -14.43 -15.66
C VAL A 20 14.19 -13.81 -14.28
N LEU A 21 15.23 -13.24 -13.67
CA LEU A 21 15.23 -12.55 -12.37
C LEU A 21 15.23 -11.04 -12.50
N GLY A 22 14.92 -10.53 -13.71
CA GLY A 22 14.89 -9.10 -13.99
C GLY A 22 14.26 -8.35 -12.85
N ARG A 23 14.79 -7.15 -12.59
CA ARG A 23 14.39 -6.21 -11.52
C ARG A 23 12.87 -6.06 -11.29
N GLU A 24 12.07 -6.58 -12.20
CA GLU A 24 10.63 -6.73 -12.19
C GLU A 24 10.06 -7.74 -11.17
N GLY A 25 10.81 -8.76 -10.77
CA GLY A 25 10.34 -9.77 -9.80
C GLY A 25 10.64 -9.48 -8.33
N TRP A 26 11.31 -8.37 -7.99
CA TRP A 26 11.79 -8.14 -6.63
C TRP A 26 10.80 -7.33 -5.79
N CYS A 27 10.53 -7.79 -4.57
CA CYS A 27 9.74 -7.08 -3.59
C CYS A 27 10.50 -5.83 -3.11
N GLY A 28 9.87 -4.66 -3.23
CA GLY A 28 10.44 -3.37 -2.80
C GLY A 28 10.55 -3.20 -1.28
N VAL A 29 9.94 -4.10 -0.49
CA VAL A 29 9.96 -4.05 0.98
C VAL A 29 11.06 -4.94 1.55
N CYS A 30 11.08 -6.22 1.20
CA CYS A 30 11.99 -7.19 1.81
C CYS A 30 13.17 -7.59 0.91
N GLY A 31 13.18 -7.16 -0.36
CA GLY A 31 14.17 -7.62 -1.34
C GLY A 31 14.10 -9.12 -1.63
N GLY A 32 12.98 -9.78 -1.31
CA GLY A 32 12.72 -11.16 -1.70
C GLY A 32 12.24 -11.24 -3.15
N TRP A 33 12.53 -12.36 -3.81
CA TRP A 33 11.96 -12.67 -5.11
C TRP A 33 10.46 -12.95 -4.98
N SER A 34 9.68 -12.43 -5.92
CA SER A 34 8.24 -12.59 -6.05
C SER A 34 7.93 -13.19 -7.42
N PRO A 35 6.89 -14.04 -7.53
CA PRO A 35 6.49 -14.63 -8.81
C PRO A 35 6.20 -13.58 -9.89
N ALA A 36 6.21 -14.04 -11.15
CA ALA A 36 5.91 -13.22 -12.32
C ALA A 36 4.52 -12.55 -12.15
N ASN A 37 4.53 -11.21 -12.15
CA ASN A 37 3.39 -10.32 -11.90
C ASN A 37 3.01 -10.12 -10.41
N PRO A 38 3.94 -9.57 -9.58
CA PRO A 38 3.65 -9.26 -8.18
C PRO A 38 2.60 -8.14 -8.03
N PRO A 39 1.76 -8.17 -6.97
CA PRO A 39 0.91 -7.04 -6.63
C PRO A 39 1.75 -5.79 -6.38
N MET A 40 1.18 -4.63 -6.68
CA MET A 40 1.80 -3.33 -6.39
C MET A 40 1.05 -2.68 -5.25
N CYS A 41 1.77 -1.94 -4.41
CA CYS A 41 1.12 -1.05 -3.47
C CYS A 41 0.36 0.04 -4.22
N ASP A 42 -0.95 0.15 -4.00
CA ASP A 42 -1.79 1.15 -4.68
C ASP A 42 -1.45 2.59 -4.28
N LEU A 43 -0.83 2.77 -3.10
CA LEU A 43 -0.45 4.09 -2.59
C LEU A 43 0.93 4.57 -3.04
N CYS A 44 1.95 3.69 -3.03
CA CYS A 44 3.33 4.08 -3.34
C CYS A 44 3.94 3.39 -4.57
N GLY A 45 3.23 2.47 -5.21
CA GLY A 45 3.64 1.79 -6.45
C GLY A 45 4.78 0.79 -6.28
N VAL A 46 5.22 0.49 -5.06
CA VAL A 46 6.25 -0.53 -4.83
C VAL A 46 5.70 -1.92 -5.07
N ARG A 47 6.50 -2.82 -5.64
CA ARG A 47 6.12 -4.21 -5.82
C ARG A 47 6.17 -4.97 -4.50
N LEU A 48 5.21 -5.86 -4.31
CA LEU A 48 5.03 -6.62 -3.09
C LEU A 48 5.08 -8.12 -3.40
N CYS A 49 5.75 -8.89 -2.55
CA CYS A 49 5.56 -10.33 -2.54
C CYS A 49 4.33 -10.69 -1.70
N ASP A 50 3.81 -11.92 -1.87
CA ASP A 50 2.64 -12.43 -1.13
C ASP A 50 2.75 -12.28 0.40
N ARG A 51 3.98 -12.23 0.93
CA ARG A 51 4.24 -12.02 2.36
C ARG A 51 4.18 -10.55 2.80
N CYS A 52 4.55 -9.64 1.91
CA CYS A 52 4.60 -8.20 2.19
C CYS A 52 3.35 -7.46 1.73
N ALA A 53 2.54 -8.09 0.88
CA ALA A 53 1.28 -7.55 0.42
C ALA A 53 0.23 -7.65 1.53
N VAL A 54 -0.31 -6.50 1.95
CA VAL A 54 -1.54 -6.44 2.74
C VAL A 54 -2.69 -6.33 1.75
N GLU A 55 -3.51 -7.38 1.66
CA GLU A 55 -4.69 -7.43 0.78
C GLU A 55 -5.93 -6.97 1.54
N TYR A 56 -6.69 -6.06 0.94
CA TYR A 56 -7.97 -5.58 1.44
C TYR A 56 -9.14 -6.28 0.72
N PRO A 57 -10.34 -6.31 1.33
CA PRO A 57 -11.52 -6.97 0.75
C PRO A 57 -11.96 -6.46 -0.63
N ASP A 58 -11.61 -5.22 -0.99
CA ASP A 58 -11.85 -4.61 -2.30
C ASP A 58 -10.81 -5.02 -3.37
N GLY A 59 -9.81 -5.81 -2.99
CA GLY A 59 -8.72 -6.25 -3.85
C GLY A 59 -7.57 -5.24 -3.95
N ALA A 60 -7.58 -4.17 -3.15
CA ALA A 60 -6.45 -3.26 -3.02
C ALA A 60 -5.29 -3.94 -2.28
N PHE A 61 -4.07 -3.55 -2.65
CA PHE A 61 -2.85 -4.00 -2.02
C PHE A 61 -2.05 -2.83 -1.46
N GLU A 62 -1.60 -2.95 -0.22
CA GLU A 62 -0.70 -1.98 0.39
C GLU A 62 0.58 -2.60 0.92
N CYS A 63 1.65 -1.82 0.91
CA CYS A 63 2.87 -2.19 1.61
C CYS A 63 2.67 -1.99 3.13
N PRO A 64 3.45 -2.67 4.00
CA PRO A 64 3.25 -2.58 5.44
C PRO A 64 3.44 -1.17 6.01
N GLU A 65 4.23 -0.33 5.33
CA GLU A 65 4.43 1.07 5.73
C GLU A 65 3.20 1.92 5.42
N CYS A 66 2.65 1.78 4.21
CA CYS A 66 1.43 2.45 3.79
C CYS A 66 0.22 2.01 4.62
N ALA A 67 0.03 0.70 4.80
CA ALA A 67 -1.05 0.17 5.64
C ALA A 67 -0.97 0.68 7.08
N ARG A 68 0.24 0.79 7.63
CA ARG A 68 0.44 1.38 8.97
C ARG A 68 0.15 2.88 8.99
N ALA A 69 0.55 3.63 7.96
CA ALA A 69 0.26 5.05 7.86
C ALA A 69 -1.25 5.33 7.73
N ASP A 70 -1.98 4.45 7.04
CA ASP A 70 -3.42 4.51 6.93
C ASP A 70 -4.10 4.23 8.28
N MET A 71 -3.66 3.20 9.01
CA MET A 71 -4.14 2.96 10.39
C MET A 71 -3.81 4.12 11.34
N ASP A 72 -2.58 4.64 11.32
CA ASP A 72 -2.16 5.79 12.14
C ASP A 72 -3.03 7.04 11.84
N ARG A 73 -3.48 7.20 10.59
CA ARG A 73 -4.39 8.27 10.17
C ARG A 73 -5.81 8.07 10.74
N TYR A 74 -6.36 6.87 10.66
CA TYR A 74 -7.68 6.57 11.25
C TYR A 74 -7.68 6.77 12.76
N ASP A 75 -6.65 6.27 13.45
CA ASP A 75 -6.47 6.48 14.90
C ASP A 75 -6.45 7.98 15.25
N ARG A 76 -5.78 8.80 14.42
CA ARG A 76 -5.77 10.25 14.60
C ARG A 76 -7.14 10.88 14.42
N ILE A 77 -7.89 10.49 13.38
CA ILE A 77 -9.24 11.00 13.12
C ILE A 77 -10.14 10.69 14.32
N MET A 78 -10.13 9.45 14.82
CA MET A 78 -10.90 9.04 15.99
C MET A 78 -10.50 9.77 17.27
N ALA A 79 -9.19 9.98 17.47
CA ALA A 79 -8.69 10.73 18.61
C ALA A 79 -9.12 12.21 18.60
N LEU A 80 -9.22 12.82 17.41
CA LEU A 80 -9.75 14.18 17.26
C LEU A 80 -11.26 14.21 17.50
N ALA A 81 -12.01 13.29 16.89
CA ALA A 81 -13.46 13.19 17.05
C ALA A 81 -13.89 12.98 18.51
N ALA A 82 -13.09 12.29 19.32
CA ALA A 82 -13.36 12.07 20.73
C ALA A 82 -13.15 13.30 21.64
N ARG A 83 -12.69 14.45 21.10
CA ARG A 83 -12.42 15.65 21.91
C ARG A 83 -13.71 16.36 22.35
N PRO A 84 -13.73 16.97 23.55
CA PRO A 84 -14.85 17.79 23.98
C PRO A 84 -15.06 19.00 23.06
N GLY A 85 -16.31 19.25 22.65
CA GLY A 85 -16.66 20.41 21.83
C GLY A 85 -16.61 20.16 20.32
N VAL A 86 -16.21 18.96 19.88
CA VAL A 86 -16.38 18.54 18.49
C VAL A 86 -17.87 18.37 18.20
N PRO A 87 -18.42 18.95 17.12
CA PRO A 87 -19.80 18.75 16.71
C PRO A 87 -20.12 17.28 16.44
N ASP A 88 -21.26 16.79 16.95
CA ASP A 88 -21.72 15.40 16.78
C ASP A 88 -21.69 14.95 15.30
N ALA A 89 -22.02 15.84 14.36
CA ALA A 89 -21.98 15.54 12.92
C ALA A 89 -20.58 15.13 12.41
N LEU A 90 -19.49 15.68 12.98
CA LEU A 90 -18.12 15.28 12.62
C LEU A 90 -17.70 13.99 13.33
N VAL A 91 -18.29 13.70 14.49
CA VAL A 91 -18.09 12.42 15.20
C VAL A 91 -18.78 11.30 14.44
N ASP A 92 -20.02 11.52 13.99
CA ASP A 92 -20.78 10.58 13.18
C ASP A 92 -20.06 10.28 11.85
N GLU A 93 -19.57 11.32 11.16
CA GLU A 93 -18.81 11.18 9.91
C GLU A 93 -17.49 10.41 10.10
N ALA A 94 -16.80 10.61 11.23
CA ALA A 94 -15.62 9.82 11.59
C ALA A 94 -15.95 8.35 11.89
N GLY A 95 -17.09 8.09 12.53
CA GLY A 95 -17.61 6.76 12.78
C GLY A 95 -17.97 6.02 11.48
N GLU A 96 -18.66 6.70 10.55
CA GLU A 96 -18.99 6.16 9.24
C GLU A 96 -17.73 5.81 8.44
N LEU A 97 -16.73 6.70 8.43
CA LEU A 97 -15.44 6.43 7.79
C LEU A 97 -14.78 5.15 8.34
N TYR A 98 -14.80 4.95 9.66
CA TYR A 98 -14.26 3.76 10.31
C TYR A 98 -15.04 2.48 9.92
N GLU A 99 -16.38 2.53 9.95
CA GLU A 99 -17.22 1.39 9.57
C GLU A 99 -17.08 1.01 8.09
N THR A 100 -16.84 1.98 7.21
CA THR A 100 -16.58 1.72 5.77
C THR A 100 -15.15 1.25 5.49
N SER A 101 -14.19 1.62 6.34
CA SER A 101 -12.77 1.26 6.18
C SER A 101 -12.47 -0.22 6.43
N ASP A 102 -13.42 -0.97 7.00
CA ASP A 102 -13.34 -2.44 7.19
C ASP A 102 -13.46 -3.23 5.86
N GLY A 103 -13.55 -2.56 4.70
CA GLY A 103 -13.55 -3.25 3.40
C GLY A 103 -13.48 -2.38 2.15
N GLU A 104 -13.69 -1.07 2.25
CA GLU A 104 -13.50 -0.12 1.15
C GLU A 104 -12.40 0.86 1.59
N VAL A 105 -11.29 0.91 0.85
CA VAL A 105 -10.31 1.99 1.05
C VAL A 105 -11.07 3.30 0.88
N ALA A 106 -11.31 4.02 1.99
CA ALA A 106 -11.98 5.31 1.99
C ALA A 106 -11.04 6.33 1.34
N GLY A 107 -10.93 6.29 0.00
CA GLY A 107 -9.87 6.86 -0.83
C GLY A 107 -9.23 8.15 -0.31
N ASP A 108 -9.62 9.30 -0.86
CA ASP A 108 -9.16 10.61 -0.36
C ASP A 108 -10.23 11.31 0.50
N ASP A 109 -11.34 10.62 0.81
CA ASP A 109 -12.51 11.17 1.51
C ASP A 109 -12.22 11.52 2.98
N TRP A 110 -11.14 10.97 3.54
CA TRP A 110 -10.65 11.31 4.87
C TRP A 110 -10.04 12.72 4.96
N ARG A 111 -9.50 13.29 3.86
CA ARG A 111 -8.77 14.58 3.92
C ARG A 111 -9.66 15.73 4.36
N PRO A 112 -10.85 15.96 3.76
CA PRO A 112 -11.72 17.04 4.19
C PRO A 112 -12.24 16.85 5.62
N LEU A 113 -12.44 15.61 6.07
CA LEU A 113 -12.84 15.31 7.44
C LEU A 113 -11.73 15.69 8.44
N LEU A 114 -10.48 15.30 8.15
CA LEU A 114 -9.34 15.61 9.00
C LEU A 114 -9.15 17.12 9.17
N GLU A 115 -9.22 17.90 8.08
CA GLU A 115 -9.11 19.36 8.13
C GLU A 115 -10.21 20.01 8.99
N ARG A 116 -11.46 19.52 8.87
CA ARG A 116 -12.59 20.02 9.67
C ARG A 116 -12.43 19.69 11.15
N LEU A 117 -11.99 18.47 11.47
CA LEU A 117 -11.72 18.05 12.85
C LEU A 117 -10.59 18.89 13.47
N GLU A 118 -9.49 19.10 12.77
CA GLU A 118 -8.37 19.93 13.25
C GLU A 118 -8.77 21.40 13.48
N ALA A 119 -9.77 21.90 12.77
CA ALA A 119 -10.25 23.28 12.94
C ALA A 119 -11.10 23.49 14.21
N VAL A 120 -11.69 22.41 14.77
CA VAL A 120 -12.60 22.47 15.91
C VAL A 120 -12.08 21.78 17.17
N ALA A 121 -11.00 21.01 17.03
CA ALA A 121 -10.34 20.22 18.08
C ALA A 121 -9.28 20.99 18.86
#